data_AF-A0A136NU02-F1
#
_entry.id   AF-A0A136NU02-F1
#
_cell.length_a   1.000
_cell.length_b   1.000
_cell.length_c   1.000
_cell.angle_alpha   90.00
_cell.angle_beta   90.00
_cell.angle_gamma   90.00
#
_symmetry.space_group_name_H-M   'P 1'
#
loop_
_entity.id
_entity.type
_entity.pdbx_description
1 polymer ?
#
loop_
_entity_poly.entity_id
_entity_poly.type
_entity_poly.pdbx_seq_one_letter_code
_entity_poly.pdbx_strand_id
1 'polypeptide(L)'
;MMKTIKKRIIYLLVFVLCIAGCAKTGHYEKGMELLKGKQYPEAISEFQKIDAGEKDFRLAQSKIAYIQGLQAFGDSLFSAAEVQLVRVSGDDEYYHESQLMLDKINQRKLSNTIPKTDTLIVREEVIGTKDEEKSKDKIKVETETDLDKTKKFTARQRDLIEKFESLYRSAYTAGVESKSNYLSNMRSIASRLNALDYGAKEKDADALELKQKANLWMNKRIEFINRLINDNTVKETNTSRSLKEEGDKLYYSVTQQIKKTN
;
A
#
# COMPACT_ATOMS: atom_id res chain seq x y z
N MET A 1 -65.11 -35.47 17.18
CA MET A 1 -64.82 -34.38 16.22
C MET A 1 -63.57 -33.54 16.57
N MET A 2 -63.21 -33.36 17.84
CA MET A 2 -62.07 -32.48 18.25
C MET A 2 -60.65 -33.04 18.00
N LYS A 3 -60.49 -34.36 17.78
CA LYS A 3 -59.16 -34.99 17.59
C LYS A 3 -58.56 -34.77 16.19
N THR A 4 -59.38 -34.55 15.16
CA THR A 4 -58.92 -34.37 13.77
C THR A 4 -58.38 -32.97 13.49
N ILE A 5 -58.85 -31.96 14.23
CA ILE A 5 -58.41 -30.56 14.07
C ILE A 5 -56.99 -30.34 14.62
N LYS A 6 -56.66 -30.95 15.78
CA LYS A 6 -55.31 -30.86 16.36
C LYS A 6 -54.23 -31.49 15.48
N LYS A 7 -54.52 -32.61 14.81
CA LYS A 7 -53.58 -33.23 13.86
C LYS A 7 -53.32 -32.32 12.65
N ARG A 8 -54.34 -31.66 12.10
CA ARG A 8 -54.18 -30.76 10.95
C ARG A 8 -53.36 -29.51 11.29
N ILE A 9 -53.52 -28.95 12.50
CA ILE A 9 -52.73 -27.78 12.94
C ILE A 9 -51.26 -28.16 13.12
N ILE A 10 -50.95 -29.34 13.67
CA ILE A 10 -49.56 -29.80 13.83
C ILE A 10 -48.89 -30.04 12.47
N TYR A 11 -49.59 -30.66 11.51
CA TYR A 11 -49.05 -30.85 10.16
C TYR A 11 -48.80 -29.51 9.44
N LEU A 12 -49.67 -28.51 9.64
CA LEU A 12 -49.51 -27.19 9.04
C LEU A 12 -48.34 -26.42 9.68
N LEU A 13 -48.11 -26.58 10.99
CA LEU A 13 -47.00 -25.96 11.72
C LEU A 13 -45.64 -26.60 11.37
N VAL A 14 -45.61 -27.92 11.17
CA VAL A 14 -44.41 -28.63 10.66
C VAL A 14 -44.14 -28.27 9.20
N PHE A 15 -45.18 -28.12 8.37
CA PHE A 15 -45.02 -27.72 6.97
C PHE A 15 -44.54 -26.26 6.83
N VAL A 16 -45.01 -25.35 7.69
CA VAL A 16 -44.53 -23.95 7.74
C VAL A 16 -43.09 -23.86 8.27
N LEU A 17 -42.69 -24.72 9.23
CA LEU A 17 -41.31 -24.81 9.71
C LEU A 17 -40.35 -25.42 8.67
N CYS A 18 -40.79 -26.35 7.83
CA CYS A 18 -39.97 -26.90 6.75
C CYS A 18 -39.73 -25.90 5.59
N ILE A 19 -40.61 -24.92 5.38
CA ILE A 19 -40.43 -23.89 4.34
C ILE A 19 -39.48 -22.77 4.80
N ALA A 20 -39.30 -22.58 6.11
CA ALA A 20 -38.36 -21.60 6.67
C ALA A 20 -36.88 -22.05 6.67
N GLY A 21 -36.59 -23.31 6.31
CA GLY A 21 -35.25 -23.91 6.38
C GLY A 21 -34.40 -23.84 5.10
N CYS A 22 -34.91 -23.28 4.02
CA CYS A 22 -34.16 -23.08 2.77
C CYS A 22 -34.05 -21.58 2.47
N ALA A 23 -33.37 -20.82 3.35
CA ALA A 23 -32.86 -19.52 2.96
C ALA A 23 -31.91 -19.77 1.78
N LYS A 24 -32.34 -19.40 0.56
CA LYS A 24 -31.43 -19.33 -0.58
C LYS A 24 -30.35 -18.31 -0.18
N THR A 25 -29.21 -18.79 0.29
CA THR A 25 -28.01 -17.97 0.44
C THR A 25 -27.76 -17.31 -0.90
N GLY A 26 -27.71 -15.97 -0.92
CA GLY A 26 -27.48 -15.23 -2.15
C GLY A 26 -26.13 -15.60 -2.76
N HIS A 27 -25.98 -15.32 -4.06
CA HIS A 27 -24.73 -15.57 -4.77
C HIS A 27 -23.54 -14.85 -4.10
N TYR A 28 -23.79 -13.68 -3.50
CA TYR A 28 -22.77 -12.94 -2.76
C TYR A 28 -22.30 -13.67 -1.50
N GLU A 29 -23.21 -14.09 -0.63
CA GLU A 29 -22.87 -14.81 0.61
C GLU A 29 -22.14 -16.11 0.30
N LYS A 30 -22.61 -16.86 -0.70
CA LYS A 30 -21.96 -18.11 -1.13
C LYS A 30 -20.55 -17.85 -1.68
N GLY A 31 -20.39 -16.80 -2.50
CA GLY A 31 -19.07 -16.37 -2.98
C GLY A 31 -18.12 -16.01 -1.83
N MET A 32 -18.64 -15.36 -0.79
CA MET A 32 -17.88 -15.02 0.41
C MET A 32 -17.46 -16.24 1.23
N GLU A 33 -18.32 -17.24 1.39
CA GLU A 33 -17.98 -18.51 2.04
C GLU A 33 -16.86 -19.25 1.30
N LEU A 34 -16.98 -19.34 -0.03
CA LEU A 34 -15.97 -19.94 -0.90
C LEU A 34 -14.64 -19.18 -0.84
N LEU A 35 -14.68 -17.84 -0.82
CA LEU A 35 -13.49 -17.00 -0.67
C LEU A 35 -12.78 -17.26 0.65
N LYS A 36 -13.51 -17.35 1.76
CA LYS A 36 -12.94 -17.71 3.08
C LYS A 36 -12.33 -19.12 3.09
N GLY A 37 -12.94 -20.05 2.34
CA GLY A 37 -12.41 -21.38 2.08
C GLY A 37 -11.25 -21.44 1.10
N LYS A 38 -10.80 -20.30 0.55
CA LYS A 38 -9.76 -20.17 -0.50
C LYS A 38 -10.09 -20.92 -1.79
N GLN A 39 -11.38 -21.18 -2.04
CA GLN A 39 -11.90 -21.78 -3.26
C GLN A 39 -12.12 -20.68 -4.30
N TYR A 40 -11.01 -20.11 -4.77
CA TYR A 40 -11.01 -18.88 -5.57
C TYR A 40 -11.78 -19.00 -6.90
N PRO A 41 -11.64 -20.08 -7.70
CA PRO A 41 -12.39 -20.21 -8.95
C PRO A 41 -13.92 -20.26 -8.71
N GLU A 42 -14.35 -21.02 -7.71
CA GLU A 42 -15.75 -21.16 -7.35
C GLU A 42 -16.32 -19.86 -6.78
N ALA A 43 -15.54 -19.15 -5.95
CA ALA A 43 -15.92 -17.85 -5.42
C ALA A 43 -16.16 -16.82 -6.54
N ILE A 44 -15.22 -16.73 -7.50
CA ILE A 44 -15.39 -15.87 -8.69
C ILE A 44 -16.66 -16.24 -9.45
N SER A 45 -16.90 -17.54 -9.67
CA SER A 45 -18.09 -18.00 -10.40
C SER A 45 -19.39 -17.58 -9.71
N GLU A 46 -19.46 -17.62 -8.39
CA GLU A 46 -20.64 -17.13 -7.66
C GLU A 46 -20.75 -15.60 -7.72
N PHE A 47 -19.66 -14.85 -7.53
CA PHE A 47 -19.69 -13.39 -7.65
C PHE A 47 -20.09 -12.89 -9.04
N GLN A 48 -19.74 -13.63 -10.10
CA GLN A 48 -20.11 -13.29 -11.49
C GLN A 48 -21.59 -13.52 -11.80
N LYS A 49 -22.33 -14.25 -10.96
CA LYS A 49 -23.78 -14.46 -11.14
C LYS A 49 -24.62 -13.29 -10.63
N ILE A 50 -24.00 -12.33 -9.94
CA ILE A 50 -24.68 -11.15 -9.41
C ILE A 50 -24.85 -10.15 -10.55
N ASP A 51 -26.10 -9.78 -10.83
CA ASP A 51 -26.42 -8.87 -11.94
C ASP A 51 -26.01 -7.42 -11.64
N ALA A 52 -25.70 -6.65 -12.68
CA ALA A 52 -25.28 -5.25 -12.56
C ALA A 52 -26.30 -4.32 -11.86
N GLY A 53 -27.58 -4.72 -11.83
CA GLY A 53 -28.65 -3.99 -11.14
C GLY A 53 -28.79 -4.33 -9.65
N GLU A 54 -28.08 -5.36 -9.16
CA GLU A 54 -28.15 -5.77 -7.77
C GLU A 54 -27.28 -4.88 -6.87
N LYS A 55 -27.75 -4.69 -5.62
CA LYS A 55 -27.07 -3.86 -4.62
C LYS A 55 -25.62 -4.32 -4.38
N ASP A 56 -25.39 -5.63 -4.41
CA ASP A 56 -24.10 -6.23 -4.06
C ASP A 56 -23.15 -6.34 -5.26
N PHE A 57 -23.57 -5.95 -6.46
CA PHE A 57 -22.75 -6.04 -7.66
C PHE A 57 -21.39 -5.36 -7.50
N ARG A 58 -21.36 -4.13 -6.96
CA ARG A 58 -20.11 -3.39 -6.75
C ARG A 58 -19.17 -4.13 -5.80
N LEU A 59 -19.73 -4.69 -4.73
CA LEU A 59 -18.96 -5.47 -3.76
C LEU A 59 -18.42 -6.75 -4.39
N ALA A 60 -19.23 -7.44 -5.19
CA ALA A 60 -18.83 -8.63 -5.93
C ALA A 60 -17.68 -8.35 -6.91
N GLN A 61 -17.74 -7.24 -7.66
CA GLN A 61 -16.66 -6.82 -8.56
C GLN A 61 -15.37 -6.52 -7.79
N SER A 62 -15.47 -5.89 -6.63
CA SER A 62 -14.33 -5.65 -5.75
C SER A 62 -13.69 -6.97 -5.27
N LYS A 63 -14.50 -7.98 -4.91
CA LYS A 63 -13.99 -9.32 -4.53
C LYS A 63 -13.33 -10.04 -5.70
N ILE A 64 -13.91 -9.99 -6.90
CA ILE A 64 -13.31 -10.59 -8.09
C ILE A 64 -11.94 -9.96 -8.38
N ALA A 65 -11.86 -8.62 -8.33
CA ALA A 65 -10.61 -7.89 -8.53
C ALA A 65 -9.55 -8.27 -7.49
N TYR A 66 -9.93 -8.39 -6.22
CA TYR A 66 -9.02 -8.85 -5.16
C TYR A 66 -8.49 -10.26 -5.44
N ILE A 67 -9.37 -11.22 -5.75
CA ILE A 67 -8.98 -12.61 -6.00
C ILE A 67 -8.02 -12.71 -7.20
N GLN A 68 -8.36 -12.06 -8.30
CA GLN A 68 -7.51 -12.04 -9.51
C GLN A 68 -6.17 -11.36 -9.24
N GLY A 69 -6.18 -10.26 -8.47
CA GLY A 69 -4.98 -9.57 -8.03
C GLY A 69 -4.09 -10.44 -7.15
N LEU A 70 -4.67 -11.16 -6.20
CA LEU A 70 -3.98 -12.08 -5.30
C LEU A 70 -3.33 -13.26 -6.06
N GLN A 71 -4.06 -13.87 -6.99
CA GLN A 71 -3.54 -14.96 -7.84
C GLN A 71 -2.37 -14.47 -8.69
N ALA A 72 -2.55 -13.37 -9.43
CA ALA A 72 -1.50 -12.79 -10.25
C ALA A 72 -0.27 -12.36 -9.41
N PHE A 73 -0.48 -11.87 -8.19
CA PHE A 73 0.60 -11.54 -7.26
C PHE A 73 1.38 -12.79 -6.83
N GLY A 74 0.69 -13.88 -6.51
CA GLY A 74 1.28 -15.18 -6.17
C GLY A 74 2.10 -15.76 -7.34
N ASP A 75 1.59 -15.61 -8.56
CA ASP A 75 2.25 -16.05 -9.79
C ASP A 75 3.38 -15.10 -10.26
N SER A 76 3.71 -14.07 -9.46
CA SER A 76 4.70 -13.04 -9.78
C SER A 76 4.39 -12.23 -11.05
N LEU A 77 3.14 -12.24 -11.52
CA LEU A 77 2.64 -11.43 -12.64
C LEU A 77 2.28 -10.02 -12.14
N PHE A 78 3.27 -9.28 -11.65
CA PHE A 78 3.06 -8.03 -10.89
C PHE A 78 2.29 -6.95 -11.66
N SER A 79 2.49 -6.83 -12.98
CA SER A 79 1.72 -5.88 -13.80
C SER A 79 0.24 -6.26 -13.87
N ALA A 80 -0.08 -7.55 -13.97
CA ALA A 80 -1.46 -8.02 -13.97
C ALA A 80 -2.09 -7.88 -12.58
N ALA A 81 -1.33 -8.17 -11.53
CA ALA A 81 -1.76 -7.98 -10.15
C ALA A 81 -2.12 -6.51 -9.87
N GLU A 82 -1.27 -5.57 -10.27
CA GLU A 82 -1.50 -4.13 -10.09
C GLU A 82 -2.82 -3.68 -10.74
N VAL A 83 -3.07 -4.07 -11.99
CA VAL A 83 -4.30 -3.70 -12.72
C VAL A 83 -5.57 -4.13 -11.98
N GLN A 84 -5.54 -5.26 -11.28
CA GLN A 84 -6.68 -5.77 -10.55
C GLN A 84 -6.77 -5.19 -9.14
N LEU A 85 -5.66 -5.13 -8.41
CA LEU A 85 -5.64 -4.67 -7.02
C LEU A 85 -6.05 -3.20 -6.86
N VAL A 86 -5.81 -2.34 -7.87
CA VAL A 86 -6.28 -0.94 -7.84
C VAL A 86 -7.80 -0.81 -7.97
N ARG A 87 -8.50 -1.86 -8.41
CA ARG A 87 -9.96 -1.89 -8.57
C ARG A 87 -10.69 -2.34 -7.30
N VAL A 88 -9.94 -2.78 -6.27
CA VAL A 88 -10.52 -3.13 -4.98
C VAL A 88 -10.99 -1.85 -4.29
N SER A 89 -12.26 -1.82 -3.91
CA SER A 89 -12.91 -0.61 -3.40
C SER A 89 -12.42 -0.27 -1.99
N GLY A 90 -12.39 1.02 -1.64
CA GLY A 90 -11.93 1.47 -0.31
C GLY A 90 -12.82 1.06 0.87
N ASP A 91 -14.07 0.68 0.59
CA ASP A 91 -15.02 0.12 1.57
C ASP A 91 -14.95 -1.41 1.68
N ASP A 92 -14.06 -2.06 0.91
CA ASP A 92 -13.85 -3.51 0.94
C ASP A 92 -12.92 -3.93 2.07
N GLU A 93 -13.24 -5.02 2.79
CA GLU A 93 -12.40 -5.57 3.85
C GLU A 93 -10.98 -5.98 3.38
N TYR A 94 -10.81 -6.32 2.10
CA TYR A 94 -9.51 -6.67 1.50
C TYR A 94 -8.75 -5.47 0.92
N TYR A 95 -9.28 -4.26 1.07
CA TYR A 95 -8.64 -3.06 0.55
C TYR A 95 -7.23 -2.87 1.11
N HIS A 96 -7.08 -3.00 2.43
CA HIS A 96 -5.78 -2.79 3.08
C HIS A 96 -4.74 -3.81 2.62
N GLU A 97 -5.12 -5.08 2.52
CA GLU A 97 -4.24 -6.14 2.00
C GLU A 97 -3.83 -5.89 0.54
N SER A 98 -4.78 -5.41 -0.27
CA SER A 98 -4.52 -5.02 -1.67
C SER A 98 -3.49 -3.90 -1.76
N GLN A 99 -3.58 -2.88 -0.88
CA GLN A 99 -2.57 -1.81 -0.80
C GLN A 99 -1.19 -2.36 -0.41
N LEU A 100 -1.12 -3.30 0.54
CA LEU A 100 0.16 -3.92 0.92
C LEU A 100 0.79 -4.71 -0.24
N MET A 101 -0.02 -5.39 -1.06
CA MET A 101 0.46 -6.08 -2.27
C MET A 101 0.95 -5.07 -3.33
N LEU A 102 0.22 -3.98 -3.55
CA LEU A 102 0.63 -2.88 -4.43
C LEU A 102 1.95 -2.25 -3.98
N ASP A 103 2.11 -2.00 -2.69
CA ASP A 103 3.36 -1.49 -2.12
C ASP A 103 4.53 -2.44 -2.37
N LYS A 104 4.33 -3.76 -2.21
CA LYS A 104 5.34 -4.78 -2.52
C LYS A 104 5.68 -4.83 -4.02
N ILE A 105 4.69 -4.70 -4.90
CA ILE A 105 4.90 -4.60 -6.35
C ILE A 105 5.79 -3.39 -6.66
N ASN A 106 5.47 -2.23 -6.10
CA ASN A 106 6.21 -1.00 -6.33
C ASN A 106 7.63 -1.08 -5.77
N GLN A 107 7.83 -1.66 -4.58
CA GLN A 107 9.15 -1.93 -4.03
C GLN A 107 9.99 -2.83 -4.94
N ARG A 108 9.40 -3.89 -5.53
CA ARG A 108 10.11 -4.75 -6.49
C ARG A 108 10.48 -4.03 -7.78
N LYS A 109 9.58 -3.20 -8.31
CA LYS A 109 9.87 -2.37 -9.48
C LYS A 109 11.07 -1.46 -9.21
N LEU A 110 11.12 -0.84 -8.03
CA LEU A 110 12.22 -0.01 -7.56
C LEU A 110 13.51 -0.81 -7.34
N SER A 111 13.45 -2.02 -6.79
CA SER A 111 14.65 -2.86 -6.60
C SER A 111 15.22 -3.39 -7.91
N ASN A 112 14.38 -3.67 -8.91
CA ASN A 112 14.82 -4.11 -10.24
C ASN A 112 15.38 -2.97 -11.10
N THR A 113 15.09 -1.71 -10.75
CA THR A 113 15.72 -0.53 -11.38
C THR A 113 17.07 -0.15 -10.76
N ILE A 114 17.43 -0.74 -9.61
CA ILE A 114 18.78 -0.64 -9.06
C ILE A 114 19.56 -1.83 -9.63
N PRO A 115 20.57 -1.62 -10.51
CA PRO A 115 21.41 -2.72 -10.95
C PRO A 115 22.04 -3.37 -9.71
N LYS A 116 21.94 -4.69 -9.61
CA LYS A 116 22.72 -5.49 -8.65
C LYS A 116 24.17 -5.06 -8.81
N THR A 117 24.65 -4.24 -7.89
CA THR A 117 26.08 -3.97 -7.78
C THR A 117 26.67 -5.28 -7.27
N ASP A 118 27.50 -5.89 -8.11
CA ASP A 118 28.27 -7.06 -7.73
C ASP A 118 28.94 -6.80 -6.38
N THR A 119 28.68 -7.70 -5.45
CA THR A 119 29.38 -7.82 -4.18
C THR A 119 30.88 -7.87 -4.46
N LEU A 120 31.56 -6.73 -4.29
CA LEU A 120 33.01 -6.64 -4.21
C LEU A 120 33.45 -7.47 -3.00
N ILE A 121 33.87 -8.70 -3.24
CA ILE A 121 34.67 -9.46 -2.30
C ILE A 121 36.01 -8.73 -2.22
N VAL A 122 36.17 -7.89 -1.20
CA VAL A 122 37.47 -7.39 -0.77
C VAL A 122 38.21 -8.60 -0.17
N ARG A 123 38.96 -9.32 -1.00
CA ARG A 123 40.05 -10.17 -0.53
C ARG A 123 41.28 -9.29 -0.43
N GLU A 124 41.78 -9.15 0.79
CA GLU A 124 43.09 -8.59 1.13
C GLU A 124 44.17 -9.12 0.18
N GLU A 125 44.94 -8.20 -0.40
CA GLU A 125 46.20 -8.49 -1.06
C GLU A 125 47.18 -9.06 -0.03
N VAL A 126 47.51 -10.34 -0.19
CA VAL A 126 48.79 -10.89 0.26
C VAL A 126 49.75 -10.85 -0.92
N ILE A 127 50.83 -10.10 -0.73
CA ILE A 127 51.96 -9.93 -1.64
C ILE A 127 52.59 -11.29 -1.98
N GLY A 128 52.82 -11.59 -3.26
CA GLY A 128 53.65 -12.74 -3.64
C GLY A 128 53.66 -13.18 -5.11
N THR A 129 54.51 -12.56 -5.91
CA THR A 129 55.32 -13.12 -7.04
C THR A 129 54.69 -13.78 -8.29
N LYS A 130 55.04 -13.14 -9.41
CA LYS A 130 55.50 -13.64 -10.74
C LYS A 130 54.53 -14.35 -11.70
N ASP A 131 54.51 -13.73 -12.89
CA ASP A 131 54.32 -14.25 -14.25
C ASP A 131 52.98 -14.91 -14.61
N GLU A 132 52.15 -14.19 -15.38
CA GLU A 132 51.84 -14.56 -16.78
C GLU A 132 50.81 -13.58 -17.42
N GLU A 133 51.02 -13.31 -18.70
CA GLU A 133 50.16 -12.52 -19.58
C GLU A 133 48.75 -13.11 -19.76
N LYS A 134 47.69 -12.28 -19.68
CA LYS A 134 46.72 -12.05 -20.78
C LYS A 134 45.53 -11.15 -20.40
N SER A 135 45.04 -10.47 -21.43
CA SER A 135 43.80 -9.69 -21.59
C SER A 135 43.55 -8.52 -20.62
N LYS A 136 44.03 -7.33 -21.02
CA LYS A 136 43.44 -6.06 -20.59
C LYS A 136 42.12 -5.84 -21.33
N ASP A 137 41.06 -6.47 -20.84
CA ASP A 137 39.73 -5.89 -21.05
C ASP A 137 39.68 -4.62 -20.21
N LYS A 138 39.73 -3.47 -20.87
CA LYS A 138 39.50 -2.17 -20.23
C LYS A 138 38.05 -2.14 -19.78
N ILE A 139 37.80 -2.57 -18.54
CA ILE A 139 36.56 -2.26 -17.81
C ILE A 139 36.48 -0.73 -17.78
N LYS A 140 35.62 -0.19 -18.64
CA LYS A 140 35.31 1.24 -18.69
C LYS A 140 34.53 1.53 -17.42
N VAL A 141 35.21 1.99 -16.37
CA VAL A 141 34.56 2.46 -15.13
C VAL A 141 33.70 3.65 -15.54
N GLU A 142 32.41 3.41 -15.71
CA GLU A 142 31.43 4.42 -16.05
C GLU A 142 31.26 5.30 -14.81
N THR A 143 31.95 6.43 -14.78
CA THR A 143 31.84 7.40 -13.70
C THR A 143 30.42 7.96 -13.68
N GLU A 144 29.72 7.70 -12.58
CA GLU A 144 28.35 8.17 -12.35
C GLU A 144 28.25 9.69 -12.58
N THR A 145 27.35 10.08 -13.47
CA THR A 145 27.15 11.49 -13.82
C THR A 145 26.36 12.22 -12.72
N ASP A 146 26.47 13.54 -12.65
CA ASP A 146 25.67 14.33 -11.71
C ASP A 146 24.16 14.22 -11.99
N LEU A 147 23.77 13.97 -13.25
CA LEU A 147 22.39 13.67 -13.62
C LEU A 147 21.91 12.36 -12.98
N ASP A 148 22.74 11.31 -13.00
CA ASP A 148 22.41 10.01 -12.38
C ASP A 148 22.27 10.15 -10.87
N LYS A 149 23.16 10.92 -10.23
CA LYS A 149 23.10 11.22 -8.80
C LYS A 149 21.83 11.99 -8.45
N THR A 150 21.45 12.97 -9.26
CA THR A 150 20.21 13.73 -9.08
C THR A 150 18.99 12.84 -9.20
N LYS A 151 18.91 11.98 -10.23
CA LYS A 151 17.82 11.00 -10.39
C LYS A 151 17.73 10.04 -9.20
N LYS A 152 18.86 9.51 -8.72
CA LYS A 152 18.88 8.63 -7.54
C LYS A 152 18.45 9.38 -6.28
N PHE A 153 18.87 10.61 -6.11
CA PHE A 153 18.50 11.45 -4.98
C PHE A 153 16.99 11.76 -4.97
N THR A 154 16.42 12.21 -6.10
CA THR A 154 14.98 12.50 -6.21
C THR A 154 14.14 11.24 -6.07
N ALA A 155 14.57 10.09 -6.61
CA ALA A 155 13.89 8.81 -6.40
C ALA A 155 13.83 8.41 -4.92
N ARG A 156 14.95 8.56 -4.18
CA ARG A 156 14.99 8.29 -2.73
C ARG A 156 14.09 9.24 -1.93
N GLN A 157 14.03 10.51 -2.33
CA GLN A 157 13.10 11.46 -1.69
C GLN A 157 11.65 11.03 -1.88
N ARG A 158 11.24 10.65 -3.10
CA ARG A 158 9.87 10.18 -3.39
C ARG A 158 9.50 8.95 -2.58
N ASP A 159 10.38 7.94 -2.53
CA ASP A 159 10.15 6.73 -1.73
C ASP A 159 9.88 7.07 -0.24
N LEU A 160 10.63 7.99 0.34
CA LEU A 160 10.41 8.43 1.71
C LEU A 160 9.12 9.24 1.88
N ILE A 161 8.78 10.09 0.91
CA ILE A 161 7.53 10.87 0.90
C ILE A 161 6.31 9.94 0.86
N GLU A 162 6.31 8.94 -0.03
CA GLU A 162 5.22 7.98 -0.18
C GLU A 162 5.05 7.11 1.08
N LYS A 163 6.15 6.59 1.63
CA LYS A 163 6.12 5.83 2.90
C LYS A 163 5.60 6.67 4.06
N PHE A 164 6.01 7.93 4.14
CA PHE A 164 5.52 8.86 5.15
C PHE A 164 4.01 9.10 4.98
N GLU A 165 3.55 9.34 3.75
CA GLU A 165 2.13 9.59 3.47
C GLU A 165 1.26 8.40 3.88
N SER A 166 1.68 7.19 3.52
CA SER A 166 0.98 5.95 3.89
C SER A 166 0.88 5.81 5.41
N LEU A 167 2.00 5.99 6.13
CA LEU A 167 2.00 5.96 7.59
C LEU A 167 1.16 7.06 8.22
N TYR A 168 1.17 8.27 7.65
CA TYR A 168 0.33 9.37 8.11
C TYR A 168 -1.16 9.03 7.99
N ARG A 169 -1.59 8.44 6.86
CA ARG A 169 -2.98 8.00 6.65
C ARG A 169 -3.41 6.96 7.68
N SER A 170 -2.54 6.00 8.00
CA SER A 170 -2.77 5.03 9.07
C SER A 170 -2.82 5.70 10.45
N ALA A 171 -1.90 6.61 10.74
CA ALA A 171 -1.85 7.35 12.01
C ALA A 171 -3.11 8.19 12.22
N TYR A 172 -3.63 8.79 11.16
CA TYR A 172 -4.80 9.67 11.21
C TYR A 172 -6.05 8.92 11.65
N THR A 173 -6.29 7.72 11.14
CA THR A 173 -7.48 6.91 11.45
C THR A 173 -7.33 6.00 12.68
N ALA A 174 -6.09 5.73 13.11
CA ALA A 174 -5.83 4.87 14.26
C ALA A 174 -6.38 5.42 15.59
N GLY A 175 -6.69 4.51 16.53
CA GLY A 175 -6.96 4.85 17.92
C GLY A 175 -5.75 5.49 18.62
N VAL A 176 -6.00 6.29 19.67
CA VAL A 176 -4.96 7.12 20.33
C VAL A 176 -3.75 6.31 20.77
N GLU A 177 -3.96 5.13 21.35
CA GLU A 177 -2.89 4.24 21.82
C GLU A 177 -1.92 3.84 20.69
N SER A 178 -2.45 3.55 19.50
CA SER A 178 -1.66 3.16 18.33
C SER A 178 -0.98 4.35 17.64
N LYS A 179 -1.49 5.58 17.81
CA LYS A 179 -0.92 6.79 17.16
C LYS A 179 0.53 7.03 17.57
N SER A 180 0.92 6.72 18.81
CA SER A 180 2.30 6.88 19.28
C SER A 180 3.31 6.04 18.50
N ASN A 181 2.95 4.80 18.16
CA ASN A 181 3.79 3.91 17.35
C ASN A 181 3.96 4.46 15.93
N TYR A 182 2.85 4.89 15.31
CA TYR A 182 2.92 5.52 13.99
C TYR A 182 3.73 6.82 14.00
N LEU A 183 3.57 7.65 15.03
CA LEU A 183 4.32 8.89 15.20
C LEU A 183 5.84 8.64 15.26
N SER A 184 6.27 7.59 15.96
CA SER A 184 7.68 7.19 15.99
C SER A 184 8.21 6.82 14.60
N ASN A 185 7.45 6.02 13.85
CA ASN A 185 7.80 5.65 12.47
C ASN A 185 7.83 6.85 11.52
N MET A 186 6.87 7.77 11.65
CA MET A 186 6.84 9.02 10.89
C MET A 186 8.09 9.88 11.16
N ARG A 187 8.48 10.04 12.44
CA ARG A 187 9.71 10.76 12.83
C ARG A 187 10.96 10.09 12.24
N SER A 188 11.03 8.77 12.27
CA SER A 188 12.14 8.01 11.67
C SER A 188 12.28 8.30 10.16
N ILE A 189 11.18 8.30 9.42
CA ILE A 189 11.20 8.61 7.97
C ILE A 189 11.60 10.06 7.71
N ALA A 190 11.03 11.01 8.47
CA ALA A 190 11.40 12.43 8.34
C ALA A 190 12.89 12.66 8.63
N SER A 191 13.44 11.98 9.64
CA SER A 191 14.87 12.01 9.93
C SER A 191 15.71 11.45 8.79
N ARG A 192 15.27 10.35 8.16
CA ARG A 192 15.96 9.77 7.00
C ARG A 192 15.93 10.71 5.79
N LEU A 193 14.81 11.40 5.54
CA LEU A 193 14.71 12.41 4.49
C LEU A 193 15.69 13.57 4.75
N ASN A 194 15.73 14.08 5.99
CA ASN A 194 16.67 15.11 6.39
C ASN A 194 18.13 14.68 6.20
N ALA A 195 18.45 13.43 6.54
CA ALA A 195 19.78 12.86 6.40
C ALA A 195 20.17 12.47 4.97
N LEU A 196 19.25 12.54 3.98
CA LEU A 196 19.60 12.27 2.59
C LEU A 196 20.63 13.30 2.10
N ASP A 197 21.82 12.82 1.79
CA ASP A 197 22.88 13.64 1.22
C ASP A 197 22.71 13.80 -0.30
N TYR A 198 23.07 14.98 -0.79
CA TYR A 198 23.01 15.31 -2.21
C TYR A 198 24.43 15.41 -2.79
N GLY A 199 24.93 14.27 -3.27
CA GLY A 199 26.31 14.07 -3.71
C GLY A 199 26.64 14.51 -5.15
N ALA A 200 25.73 15.19 -5.84
CA ALA A 200 26.03 15.82 -7.13
C ALA A 200 26.87 17.09 -6.91
N LYS A 201 27.83 17.35 -7.82
CA LYS A 201 28.65 18.56 -7.77
C LYS A 201 27.81 19.76 -8.21
N GLU A 202 27.13 19.63 -9.35
CA GLU A 202 26.13 20.60 -9.78
C GLU A 202 24.86 20.44 -8.96
N LYS A 203 24.35 21.56 -8.42
CA LYS A 203 23.17 21.54 -7.56
C LYS A 203 21.90 21.73 -8.37
N ASP A 204 21.06 20.70 -8.42
CA ASP A 204 19.70 20.78 -8.94
C ASP A 204 18.78 21.48 -7.93
N ALA A 205 18.28 22.65 -8.30
CA ALA A 205 17.43 23.48 -7.43
C ALA A 205 16.08 22.80 -7.14
N ASP A 206 15.47 22.14 -8.12
CA ASP A 206 14.16 21.50 -7.97
C ASP A 206 14.24 20.28 -7.04
N ALA A 207 15.33 19.51 -7.12
CA ALA A 207 15.59 18.37 -6.26
C ALA A 207 15.81 18.78 -4.79
N LEU A 208 16.48 19.92 -4.55
CA LEU A 208 16.68 20.48 -3.21
C LEU A 208 15.41 21.11 -2.66
N GLU A 209 14.65 21.82 -3.51
CA GLU A 209 13.36 22.41 -3.13
C GLU A 209 12.34 21.32 -2.74
N LEU A 210 12.35 20.16 -3.44
CA LEU A 210 11.54 19.01 -3.07
C LEU A 210 11.83 18.55 -1.64
N LYS A 211 13.11 18.38 -1.29
CA LYS A 211 13.54 17.96 0.06
C LYS A 211 13.05 18.94 1.11
N GLN A 212 13.24 20.24 0.86
CA GLN A 212 12.83 21.30 1.78
C GLN A 212 11.31 21.29 2.01
N LYS A 213 10.51 21.28 0.94
CA LYS A 213 9.05 21.25 1.03
C LYS A 213 8.54 20.00 1.73
N ALA A 214 9.13 18.84 1.40
CA ALA A 214 8.78 17.57 2.01
C ALA A 214 9.09 17.56 3.51
N ASN A 215 10.24 18.09 3.94
CA ASN A 215 10.58 18.23 5.35
C ASN A 215 9.58 19.10 6.11
N LEU A 216 9.22 20.27 5.56
CA LEU A 216 8.22 21.16 6.17
C LEU A 216 6.87 20.46 6.32
N TRP A 217 6.41 19.80 5.25
CA TRP A 217 5.17 19.03 5.27
C TRP A 217 5.20 17.91 6.32
N MET A 218 6.24 17.08 6.32
CA MET A 218 6.37 15.95 7.26
C MET A 218 6.37 16.43 8.71
N ASN A 219 7.13 17.47 9.02
CA ASN A 219 7.17 18.05 10.36
C ASN A 219 5.79 18.55 10.80
N LYS A 220 5.06 19.23 9.91
CA LYS A 220 3.71 19.72 10.21
C LYS A 220 2.72 18.58 10.47
N ARG A 221 2.83 17.45 9.75
CA ARG A 221 2.01 16.25 10.00
C ARG A 221 2.38 15.53 11.30
N ILE A 222 3.67 15.46 11.61
CA ILE A 222 4.15 14.95 12.91
C ILE A 222 3.57 15.80 14.04
N GLU A 223 3.62 17.13 13.92
CA GLU A 223 3.06 18.06 14.90
C GLU A 223 1.55 17.85 15.09
N PHE A 224 0.81 17.70 14.00
CA PHE A 224 -0.62 17.43 14.03
C PHE A 224 -0.96 16.09 14.73
N ILE A 225 -0.30 14.98 14.37
CA ILE A 225 -0.54 13.68 15.03
C ILE A 225 -0.15 13.74 16.52
N ASN A 226 0.97 14.39 16.84
CA ASN A 226 1.41 14.60 18.23
C ASN A 226 0.37 15.43 19.02
N ARG A 227 -0.25 16.43 18.40
CA ARG A 227 -1.36 17.19 19.01
C ARG A 227 -2.57 16.31 19.29
N LEU A 228 -2.98 15.44 18.36
CA LEU A 228 -4.10 14.50 18.60
C LEU A 228 -3.82 13.55 19.78
N ILE A 229 -2.58 13.08 19.90
CA ILE A 229 -2.16 12.25 21.04
C ILE A 229 -2.26 13.04 22.35
N ASN A 230 -1.72 14.25 22.38
CA ASN A 230 -1.72 15.11 23.57
C ASN A 230 -3.13 15.51 24.01
N ASP A 231 -4.02 15.78 23.04
CA ASP A 231 -5.42 16.10 23.31
C ASP A 231 -6.24 14.83 23.64
N ASN A 232 -5.63 13.64 23.56
CA ASN A 232 -6.24 12.32 23.74
C ASN A 232 -7.48 12.12 22.85
N THR A 233 -7.39 12.54 21.59
CA THR A 233 -8.51 12.45 20.62
C THR A 233 -8.14 11.62 19.40
N VAL A 234 -9.13 10.90 18.87
CA VAL A 234 -8.99 10.21 17.57
C VAL A 234 -9.23 11.18 16.42
N LYS A 235 -10.13 12.15 16.62
CA LYS A 235 -10.57 13.12 15.61
C LYS A 235 -9.94 14.48 15.83
N GLU A 236 -9.94 15.27 14.76
CA GLU A 236 -9.56 16.68 14.78
C GLU A 236 -10.32 17.46 15.86
N THR A 237 -9.58 18.30 16.57
CA THR A 237 -10.07 19.28 17.53
C THR A 237 -9.97 20.68 16.91
N ASN A 238 -10.59 21.68 17.55
CA ASN A 238 -10.41 23.08 17.15
C ASN A 238 -8.94 23.53 17.22
N THR A 239 -8.16 22.95 18.15
CA THR A 239 -6.74 23.22 18.36
C THR A 239 -5.82 22.51 17.35
N SER A 240 -6.27 21.41 16.74
CA SER A 240 -5.49 20.65 15.74
C SER A 240 -5.85 20.99 14.30
N ARG A 241 -7.02 21.58 14.04
CA ARG A 241 -7.53 21.84 12.67
C ARG A 241 -6.58 22.69 11.84
N SER A 242 -6.05 23.77 12.40
CA SER A 242 -5.12 24.66 11.70
C SER A 242 -3.84 23.93 11.26
N LEU A 243 -3.30 23.05 12.09
CA LEU A 243 -2.12 22.24 11.77
C LEU A 243 -2.39 21.29 10.61
N LYS A 244 -3.58 20.68 10.57
CA LYS A 244 -3.99 19.83 9.46
C LYS A 244 -4.10 20.62 8.16
N GLU A 245 -4.79 21.76 8.18
CA GLU A 245 -4.98 22.62 7.01
C GLU A 245 -3.64 23.14 6.46
N GLU A 246 -2.72 23.55 7.33
CA GLU A 246 -1.36 23.93 6.93
C GLU A 246 -0.61 22.74 6.32
N GLY A 247 -0.72 21.55 6.94
CA GLY A 247 -0.19 20.31 6.39
C GLY A 247 -0.80 19.92 5.03
N ASP A 248 -2.09 20.19 4.80
CA ASP A 248 -2.78 19.92 3.53
C ASP A 248 -2.24 20.86 2.41
N LYS A 249 -2.03 22.14 2.73
CA LYS A 249 -1.40 23.11 1.81
C LYS A 249 0.04 22.73 1.46
N LEU A 250 0.83 22.34 2.46
CA LEU A 250 2.21 21.89 2.25
C LEU A 250 2.25 20.59 1.42
N TYR A 251 1.33 19.66 1.64
CA TYR A 251 1.22 18.44 0.83
C TYR A 251 1.02 18.78 -0.64
N TYR A 252 0.09 19.67 -0.97
CA TYR A 252 -0.12 20.11 -2.35
C TYR A 252 1.16 20.69 -2.97
N SER A 253 1.90 21.51 -2.22
CA SER A 253 3.19 22.06 -2.66
C SER A 253 4.23 20.97 -2.96
N VAL A 254 4.32 19.93 -2.12
CA VAL A 254 5.17 18.75 -2.34
C VAL A 254 4.75 18.02 -3.62
N THR A 255 3.46 17.73 -3.80
CA THR A 255 2.97 17.03 -4.99
C THR A 255 3.26 17.81 -6.28
N GLN A 256 3.13 19.13 -6.27
CA GLN A 256 3.50 19.96 -7.42
C GLN A 256 5.01 19.92 -7.69
N GLN A 257 5.84 19.91 -6.64
CA GLN A 257 7.29 19.82 -6.81
C GLN A 257 7.72 18.43 -7.33
N ILE A 258 7.08 17.35 -6.89
CA ILE A 258 7.31 15.99 -7.42
C ILE A 258 7.10 15.99 -8.94
N LYS A 259 6.05 16.65 -9.45
CA LYS A 259 5.78 16.73 -10.89
C LYS A 259 6.86 17.47 -11.67
N LYS A 260 7.50 18.49 -11.09
CA LYS A 260 8.59 19.25 -11.74
C LYS A 260 9.89 18.47 -11.82
N THR A 261 10.13 17.59 -10.86
CA THR A 261 11.36 16.77 -10.77
C THR A 261 11.28 15.48 -11.61
N ASN A 262 10.17 15.25 -12.31
CA ASN A 262 9.95 14.12 -13.23
C ASN A 262 10.29 14.52 -14.66
#